data_AF-A0A967B3B8-F1
#
_entry.id   AF-A0A967B3B8-F1
#
_cell.length_a   1.000
_cell.length_b   1.000
_cell.length_c   1.000
_cell.angle_alpha   90.00
_cell.angle_beta   90.00
_cell.angle_gamma   90.00
#
_symmetry.space_group_name_H-M   'P 1'
#
loop_
_entity.id
_entity.type
_entity.pdbx_description
1 polymer ?
#
loop_
_entity_poly.entity_id
_entity_poly.type
_entity_poly.pdbx_seq_one_letter_code
_entity_poly.pdbx_strand_id
1 'polypeptide(L)'
;MNGRSRQYFQHLFRSVWSAVLARFPCSVVRPLVQDCSGGITAIVGLSLGVLLMAFACATTLGEANVVKSDLQSAVDAAVLAGARSNDTTTKTTHMQSVFWLNFARNGASGGTGPGGSVATITSLEASDKTVSMTASATVSVIPYTHAFDLPVRASASAQASTTGVEMALVIDNTGSLGHSGMQATRDGAKALIEAVLPDDSVKDTWISIVPFGAVVNFGPTHTNWLSSSFNEEAYSPTSWEGCMMARTDGGHDRDDATPSEAPFDAFIYPSTYPQWGRFGWTYTWGGNSVVLASPSKGQKPGDNSWDRSNPASISETYNYPESPSYPGSSIYTSNASNPIGWFATGPNLGCPYQPIIPETSDQATLLAAIDNMRMVWRGGTMINTGLQAGWLTISSNWQGWWGTQTSRRLRARPRR
;
A
#
# COMPACT_ATOMS: atom_id res chain seq x y z
N MET A 1 -7.24 43.31 39.98
CA MET A 1 -7.33 42.61 41.27
C MET A 1 -8.32 43.33 42.18
N ASN A 2 -9.45 42.71 42.50
CA ASN A 2 -10.46 43.27 43.42
C ASN A 2 -9.92 43.35 44.86
N GLY A 3 -10.28 44.39 45.61
CA GLY A 3 -9.76 44.69 46.95
C GLY A 3 -9.84 43.55 47.99
N ARG A 4 -10.76 42.60 47.82
CA ARG A 4 -10.88 41.40 48.67
C ARG A 4 -9.72 40.40 48.50
N SER A 5 -9.14 40.28 47.30
CA SER A 5 -7.99 39.40 47.04
C SER A 5 -6.70 39.93 47.69
N ARG A 6 -6.55 41.26 47.76
CA ARG A 6 -5.42 41.93 48.41
C ARG A 6 -5.41 41.71 49.93
N GLN A 7 -6.59 41.73 50.56
CA GLN A 7 -6.74 41.47 51.99
C GLN A 7 -6.44 40.02 52.35
N TYR A 8 -6.89 39.07 51.53
CA TYR A 8 -6.58 37.64 51.73
C TYR A 8 -5.08 37.35 51.61
N PHE A 9 -4.41 37.95 50.62
CA PHE A 9 -2.97 37.80 50.44
C PHE A 9 -2.18 38.40 51.61
N GLN A 10 -2.56 39.59 52.09
CA GLN A 10 -1.94 40.21 53.27
C GLN A 10 -2.14 39.39 54.55
N HIS A 11 -3.30 38.74 54.71
CA HIS A 11 -3.57 37.86 55.84
C HIS A 11 -2.76 36.55 55.80
N LEU A 12 -2.68 35.91 54.63
CA LEU A 12 -1.86 34.70 54.42
C LEU A 12 -0.36 34.99 54.58
N PHE A 13 0.12 36.12 54.07
CA PHE A 13 1.52 36.51 54.22
C PHE A 13 1.86 36.76 55.70
N ARG A 14 0.97 37.43 56.46
CA ARG A 14 1.15 37.66 57.89
C ARG A 14 1.12 36.38 58.73
N SER A 15 0.23 35.43 58.41
CA SER A 15 0.08 34.18 59.17
C SER A 15 1.21 33.18 58.92
N VAL A 16 1.75 33.14 57.69
CA VAL A 16 2.89 32.28 57.36
C VAL A 16 4.18 32.85 57.97
N TRP A 17 4.40 34.16 57.89
CA TRP A 17 5.57 34.79 58.50
C TRP A 17 5.57 34.72 60.03
N SER A 18 4.40 34.83 60.69
CA SER A 18 4.33 34.67 62.15
C SER A 18 4.64 33.23 62.59
N ALA A 19 4.25 32.21 61.81
CA ALA A 19 4.56 30.81 62.10
C ALA A 19 6.03 30.45 61.84
N VAL A 20 6.66 31.04 60.82
CA VAL A 20 8.09 30.85 60.51
C VAL A 20 8.98 31.53 61.56
N LEU A 21 8.64 32.75 61.97
CA LEU A 21 9.38 33.48 63.00
C LEU A 21 9.26 32.83 64.39
N ALA A 22 8.15 32.15 64.68
CA ALA A 22 7.93 31.43 65.94
C ALA A 22 8.78 30.14 66.10
N ARG A 23 9.37 29.62 65.02
CA ARG A 23 10.23 28.42 65.04
C ARG A 23 11.70 28.70 65.31
N PHE A 24 12.13 29.96 65.30
CA PHE A 24 13.49 30.33 65.65
C PHE A 24 13.60 30.55 67.17
N PRO A 25 14.64 30.03 67.83
CA PRO A 25 14.82 30.22 69.26
C PRO A 25 14.86 31.71 69.60
N CYS A 26 14.06 32.11 70.60
CA CYS A 26 13.90 33.50 71.02
C CYS A 26 15.23 34.20 71.34
N SER A 27 16.28 33.44 71.66
CA SER A 27 17.64 33.91 71.92
C SER A 27 18.38 34.44 70.68
N VAL A 28 18.00 34.04 69.46
CA VAL A 28 18.64 34.50 68.20
C VAL A 28 17.90 35.69 67.60
N VAL A 29 16.56 35.72 67.72
CA VAL A 29 15.72 36.78 67.15
C VAL A 29 15.71 38.04 68.03
N ARG A 30 15.75 37.87 69.36
CA ARG A 30 15.64 38.99 70.31
C ARG A 30 16.82 39.98 70.25
N PRO A 31 18.09 39.56 70.11
CA PRO A 31 19.20 40.50 69.90
C PRO A 31 19.08 41.27 68.59
N LEU A 32 18.67 40.62 67.50
CA LEU A 32 18.51 41.25 66.17
C LEU A 32 17.38 42.30 66.12
N VAL A 33 16.33 42.13 66.93
CA VAL A 33 15.22 43.10 67.04
C VAL A 33 15.53 44.21 68.07
N GLN A 34 16.45 43.96 69.00
CA GLN A 34 16.86 44.93 70.04
C GLN A 34 18.11 45.74 69.68
N ASP A 35 18.82 45.38 68.62
CA ASP A 35 20.00 46.09 68.16
C ASP A 35 19.61 47.33 67.33
N CYS A 36 19.74 48.52 67.93
CA CYS A 36 19.48 49.81 67.29
C CYS A 36 20.62 50.25 66.36
N SER A 37 21.69 49.46 66.21
CA SER A 37 22.76 49.75 65.25
C SER A 37 22.35 49.28 63.84
N GLY A 38 21.81 50.19 63.03
CA GLY A 38 21.16 49.88 61.74
C GLY A 38 22.00 49.17 60.67
N GLY A 39 23.31 48.96 60.88
CA GLY A 39 24.21 48.29 59.94
C GLY A 39 23.96 46.78 59.80
N ILE A 40 23.76 46.06 60.91
CA ILE A 40 23.60 44.60 60.89
C ILE A 40 22.24 44.23 60.28
N THR A 41 21.18 44.95 60.65
CA THR A 41 19.82 44.74 60.11
C THR A 41 19.77 44.96 58.59
N ALA A 42 20.51 45.94 58.07
CA ALA A 42 20.60 46.19 56.63
C ALA A 42 21.29 45.02 55.88
N ILE A 43 22.39 44.50 56.41
CA ILE A 43 23.13 43.38 55.80
C ILE A 43 22.30 42.09 55.84
N VAL A 44 21.67 41.78 56.98
CA VAL A 44 20.80 40.60 57.12
C VAL A 44 19.58 40.71 56.21
N GLY A 45 18.95 41.89 56.11
CA GLY A 45 17.82 42.13 55.21
C GLY A 45 18.18 41.94 53.74
N LEU A 46 19.32 42.49 53.30
CA LEU A 46 19.82 42.30 51.94
C LEU A 46 20.16 40.83 51.65
N SER A 47 20.84 40.15 52.57
CA SER A 47 21.23 38.74 52.43
C SER A 47 20.01 37.83 52.34
N LEU A 48 19.00 38.07 53.19
CA LEU A 48 17.74 37.33 53.17
C LEU A 48 16.96 37.59 51.87
N GLY A 49 16.97 38.82 51.36
CA GLY A 49 16.39 39.16 50.07
C GLY A 49 17.02 38.38 48.91
N VAL A 50 18.35 38.29 48.87
CA VAL A 50 19.07 37.52 47.86
C VAL A 50 18.73 36.03 47.95
N LEU A 51 18.67 35.46 49.16
CA LEU A 51 18.29 34.05 49.36
C LEU A 51 16.86 33.78 48.88
N LEU A 52 15.89 34.64 49.21
CA LEU A 52 14.50 34.49 48.77
C LEU A 52 14.37 34.57 47.24
N MET A 53 15.11 35.46 46.58
CA MET A 53 15.16 35.52 45.11
C MET A 53 15.75 34.25 44.49
N ALA A 54 16.82 33.70 45.10
CA ALA A 54 17.41 32.45 44.64
C ALA A 54 16.44 31.26 44.77
N PHE A 55 15.71 31.17 45.89
CA PHE A 55 14.66 30.16 46.07
C PHE A 55 13.53 30.32 45.07
N ALA A 56 13.05 31.55 44.84
CA ALA A 56 11.99 31.83 43.86
C ALA A 56 12.43 31.42 42.45
N CYS A 57 13.64 31.79 42.04
CA CYS A 57 14.19 31.40 40.74
C CYS A 57 14.33 29.87 40.60
N ALA A 58 14.83 29.19 41.65
CA ALA A 58 14.95 27.74 41.66
C ALA A 58 13.60 27.03 41.51
N THR A 59 12.56 27.51 42.21
CA THR A 59 11.20 26.96 42.06
C THR A 59 10.64 27.20 40.66
N THR A 60 10.84 28.39 40.08
CA THR A 60 10.36 28.69 38.73
C THR A 60 11.06 27.86 37.67
N LEU A 61 12.35 27.57 37.82
CA LEU A 61 13.06 26.65 36.92
C LEU A 61 12.47 25.24 36.98
N GLY A 62 12.10 24.77 38.18
CA GLY A 62 11.38 23.51 38.35
C GLY A 62 10.05 23.49 37.59
N GLU A 63 9.24 24.52 37.76
CA GLU A 63 7.97 24.68 37.04
C GLU A 63 8.16 24.81 35.52
N ALA A 64 9.17 25.56 35.08
CA ALA A 64 9.51 25.73 33.68
C ALA A 64 9.91 24.42 33.01
N ASN A 65 10.60 23.53 33.72
CA ASN A 65 10.93 22.19 33.23
C ASN A 65 9.70 21.30 33.08
N VAL A 66 8.74 21.39 34.02
CA VAL A 66 7.45 20.67 33.90
C VAL A 66 6.67 21.21 32.70
N VAL A 67 6.51 22.52 32.59
CA VAL A 67 5.85 23.17 31.45
C VAL A 67 6.55 22.82 30.13
N LYS A 68 7.88 22.74 30.10
CA LYS A 68 8.65 22.31 28.92
C LYS A 68 8.32 20.87 28.52
N SER A 69 8.25 19.95 29.48
CA SER A 69 7.93 18.54 29.24
C SER A 69 6.52 18.37 28.67
N ASP A 70 5.55 19.06 29.26
CA ASP A 70 4.15 18.99 28.84
C ASP A 70 3.95 19.69 27.48
N LEU A 71 4.62 20.82 27.26
CA LEU A 71 4.62 21.51 25.97
C LEU A 71 5.23 20.64 24.87
N GLN A 72 6.34 19.94 25.16
CA GLN A 72 6.94 19.02 24.20
C GLN A 72 6.01 17.84 23.89
N SER A 73 5.42 17.22 24.92
CA SER A 73 4.46 16.12 24.75
C SER A 73 3.25 16.53 23.90
N ALA A 74 2.73 17.74 24.09
CA ALA A 74 1.62 18.26 23.31
C ALA A 74 1.98 18.54 21.85
N VAL A 75 3.17 19.09 21.59
CA VAL A 75 3.67 19.32 20.22
C VAL A 75 3.95 18.00 19.51
N ASP A 76 4.52 17.00 20.21
CA ASP A 76 4.79 15.67 19.65
C ASP A 76 3.48 14.95 19.28
N ALA A 77 2.48 14.96 20.18
CA ALA A 77 1.16 14.39 19.92
C ALA A 77 0.47 15.06 18.72
N ALA A 78 0.54 16.39 18.64
CA ALA A 78 -0.04 17.15 17.54
C ALA A 78 0.62 16.84 16.19
N VAL A 79 1.96 16.77 16.15
CA VAL A 79 2.71 16.48 14.93
C VAL A 79 2.51 15.04 14.46
N LEU A 80 2.42 14.07 15.38
CA LEU A 80 2.06 12.69 15.04
C LEU A 80 0.64 12.57 14.51
N ALA A 81 -0.32 13.28 15.10
CA ALA A 81 -1.70 13.32 14.59
C ALA A 81 -1.77 13.94 13.18
N GLY A 82 -1.04 15.04 12.96
CA GLY A 82 -0.93 15.68 11.65
C GLY A 82 -0.26 14.79 10.60
N ALA A 83 0.77 14.03 10.97
CA ALA A 83 1.47 13.13 10.07
C ALA A 83 0.66 11.90 9.64
N ARG A 84 -0.44 11.58 10.34
CA ARG A 84 -1.35 10.48 9.99
C ARG A 84 -2.47 10.90 9.02
N SER A 85 -2.80 12.19 8.95
CA SER A 85 -3.85 12.67 8.05
C SER A 85 -3.31 12.86 6.62
N ASN A 86 -4.09 12.49 5.61
CA ASN A 86 -3.74 12.73 4.20
C ASN A 86 -4.42 14.00 3.63
N ASP A 87 -5.43 14.55 4.31
CA ASP A 87 -6.14 15.76 3.85
C ASP A 87 -5.45 17.03 4.37
N THR A 88 -4.79 17.75 3.45
CA THR A 88 -4.05 18.98 3.73
C THR A 88 -4.89 20.10 4.31
N THR A 89 -6.20 20.14 4.03
CA THR A 89 -7.10 21.21 4.48
C THR A 89 -7.47 21.04 5.96
N THR A 90 -7.53 19.80 6.43
CA THR A 90 -7.90 19.47 7.82
C THR A 90 -6.68 19.20 8.71
N LYS A 91 -5.49 18.94 8.13
CA LYS A 91 -4.23 18.69 8.86
C LYS A 91 -3.95 19.73 9.95
N THR A 92 -3.92 21.01 9.60
CA THR A 92 -3.55 22.08 10.55
C THR A 92 -4.56 22.22 11.68
N THR A 93 -5.85 22.14 11.37
CA THR A 93 -6.94 22.16 12.37
C THR A 93 -6.87 20.97 13.32
N HIS A 94 -6.61 19.77 12.81
CA HIS A 94 -6.44 18.57 13.63
C HIS A 94 -5.20 18.64 14.52
N MET A 95 -4.09 19.14 14.01
CA MET A 95 -2.88 19.34 14.82
C MET A 95 -3.14 20.32 15.96
N GLN A 96 -3.81 21.45 15.67
CA GLN A 96 -4.14 22.44 16.69
C GLN A 96 -5.06 21.87 17.77
N SER A 97 -6.10 21.12 17.40
CA SER A 97 -7.01 20.53 18.39
C SER A 97 -6.30 19.51 19.28
N VAL A 98 -5.47 18.64 18.71
CA VAL A 98 -4.68 17.67 19.48
C VAL A 98 -3.67 18.36 20.38
N PHE A 99 -3.01 19.44 19.92
CA PHE A 99 -2.12 20.23 20.77
C PHE A 99 -2.86 20.77 22.00
N TRP A 100 -3.99 21.44 21.81
CA TRP A 100 -4.72 22.06 22.91
C TRP A 100 -5.33 21.05 23.87
N LEU A 101 -5.77 19.88 23.37
CA LEU A 101 -6.22 18.75 24.20
C LEU A 101 -5.14 18.24 25.16
N ASN A 102 -3.87 18.27 24.74
CA ASN A 102 -2.76 17.77 25.54
C ASN A 102 -2.09 18.86 26.40
N PHE A 103 -2.19 20.14 26.01
CA PHE A 103 -1.54 21.23 26.74
C PHE A 103 -2.49 22.00 27.69
N ALA A 104 -3.69 22.35 27.24
CA ALA A 104 -4.61 23.19 28.02
C ALA A 104 -5.50 22.35 28.94
N ARG A 105 -5.68 22.79 30.19
CA ARG A 105 -6.55 22.08 31.16
C ARG A 105 -7.99 21.86 30.68
N ASN A 106 -8.50 22.75 29.83
CA ASN A 106 -9.85 22.69 29.29
C ASN A 106 -9.88 22.24 27.82
N GLY A 107 -8.74 21.87 27.23
CA GLY A 107 -8.64 21.53 25.80
C GLY A 107 -8.89 22.70 24.84
N ALA A 108 -9.13 23.92 25.35
CA ALA A 108 -9.48 25.09 24.57
C ALA A 108 -8.25 25.85 24.06
N SER A 109 -8.38 26.47 22.90
CA SER A 109 -7.35 27.35 22.35
C SER A 109 -7.08 28.54 23.28
N GLY A 110 -5.80 28.83 23.51
CA GLY A 110 -5.39 29.86 24.46
C GLY A 110 -5.68 29.52 25.93
N GLY A 111 -6.07 28.28 26.22
CA GLY A 111 -6.29 27.80 27.58
C GLY A 111 -4.99 27.74 28.40
N THR A 112 -5.15 27.77 29.71
CA THR A 112 -4.03 27.75 30.64
C THR A 112 -3.49 26.33 30.83
N GLY A 113 -2.17 26.19 30.74
CA GLY A 113 -1.44 24.94 30.97
C GLY A 113 -1.08 24.71 32.44
N PRO A 114 -0.15 23.78 32.71
CA PRO A 114 0.44 23.57 34.03
C PRO A 114 1.01 24.88 34.61
N GLY A 115 0.94 25.05 35.93
CA GLY A 115 1.51 26.23 36.60
C GLY A 115 0.90 27.59 36.22
N GLY A 116 -0.23 27.62 35.48
CA GLY A 116 -0.79 28.90 35.02
C GLY A 116 -0.17 29.40 33.71
N SER A 117 0.68 28.61 33.04
CA SER A 117 1.38 29.02 31.82
C SER A 117 0.41 29.26 30.67
N VAL A 118 0.68 30.27 29.85
CA VAL A 118 -0.06 30.54 28.61
C VAL A 118 0.81 30.14 27.43
N ALA A 119 0.31 29.24 26.58
CA ALA A 119 0.99 28.86 25.35
C ALA A 119 0.49 29.64 24.14
N THR A 120 1.34 29.73 23.12
CA THR A 120 1.03 30.25 21.80
C THR A 120 1.70 29.37 20.76
N ILE A 121 0.95 28.97 19.74
CA ILE A 121 1.51 28.27 18.58
C ILE A 121 2.21 29.32 17.72
N THR A 122 3.53 29.18 17.56
CA THR A 122 4.39 30.15 16.87
C THR A 122 4.64 29.82 15.41
N SER A 123 4.62 28.53 15.04
CA SER A 123 4.66 28.09 13.65
C SER A 123 3.90 26.78 13.50
N LEU A 124 3.27 26.60 12.35
CA LEU A 124 2.53 25.40 11.99
C LEU A 124 2.66 25.19 10.49
N GLU A 125 3.51 24.25 10.10
CA GLU A 125 3.76 23.93 8.69
C GLU A 125 3.22 22.53 8.42
N ALA A 126 2.31 22.41 7.47
CA ALA A 126 1.78 21.14 7.01
C ALA A 126 2.01 21.02 5.50
N SER A 127 2.91 20.11 5.12
CA SER A 127 3.12 19.67 3.74
C SER A 127 2.60 18.24 3.55
N ASP A 128 2.68 17.71 2.34
CA ASP A 128 2.26 16.34 2.02
C ASP A 128 3.06 15.31 2.82
N LYS A 129 4.38 15.51 2.91
CA LYS A 129 5.31 14.53 3.51
C LYS A 129 5.93 14.98 4.83
N THR A 130 5.84 16.26 5.19
CA THR A 130 6.48 16.78 6.40
C THR A 130 5.52 17.70 7.12
N VAL A 131 5.40 17.48 8.42
CA VAL A 131 4.56 18.26 9.30
C VAL A 131 5.40 18.73 10.46
N SER A 132 5.32 20.01 10.80
CA SER A 132 6.06 20.57 11.92
C SER A 132 5.23 21.59 12.68
N MET A 133 5.48 21.66 13.98
CA MET A 133 4.82 22.62 14.88
C MET A 133 5.85 23.16 15.86
N THR A 134 5.80 24.47 16.11
CA THR A 134 6.54 25.12 17.18
C THR A 134 5.57 25.88 18.08
N ALA A 135 5.66 25.66 19.38
CA ALA A 135 4.88 26.37 20.39
C ALA A 135 5.81 26.99 21.45
N SER A 136 5.36 28.09 22.04
CA SER A 136 6.04 28.77 23.15
C SER A 136 5.07 28.95 24.30
N ALA A 137 5.52 28.75 25.54
CA ALA A 137 4.78 29.07 26.75
C ALA A 137 5.61 29.99 27.65
N THR A 138 4.96 30.82 28.46
CA THR A 138 5.64 31.68 29.44
C THR A 138 5.35 31.21 30.86
N VAL A 139 6.40 31.20 31.69
CA VAL A 139 6.31 30.92 33.14
C VAL A 139 6.81 32.14 33.90
N SER A 140 5.97 32.71 34.75
CA SER A 140 6.32 33.92 35.52
C SER A 140 7.05 33.56 36.81
N VAL A 141 8.22 34.18 37.06
CA VAL A 141 9.00 33.98 38.30
C VAL A 141 8.29 34.54 39.52
N ILE A 142 7.60 35.66 39.34
CA ILE A 142 6.79 36.29 40.39
C ILE A 142 5.33 36.16 39.97
N PRO A 143 4.55 35.29 40.63
CA PRO A 143 3.14 35.09 40.32
C PRO A 143 2.39 36.42 40.25
N TYR A 144 1.54 36.57 39.23
CA TYR A 144 0.64 37.71 39.02
C TYR A 144 1.27 39.07 38.68
N THR A 145 2.60 39.19 38.60
CA THR A 145 3.24 40.47 38.27
C THR A 145 3.79 40.54 36.85
N HIS A 146 4.04 39.40 36.20
CA HIS A 146 4.72 39.30 34.88
C HIS A 146 6.04 40.09 34.80
N ALA A 147 6.65 40.42 35.95
CA ALA A 147 7.85 41.23 36.01
C ALA A 147 9.07 40.49 35.41
N PHE A 148 9.03 39.15 35.45
CA PHE A 148 10.04 38.26 34.89
C PHE A 148 9.36 37.00 34.35
N ASP A 149 9.15 36.97 33.04
CA ASP A 149 8.60 35.81 32.34
C ASP A 149 9.73 35.04 31.66
N LEU A 150 9.81 33.74 31.94
CA LEU A 150 10.73 32.81 31.30
C LEU A 150 10.03 32.14 30.12
N PRO A 151 10.43 32.45 28.86
CA PRO A 151 9.86 31.78 27.70
C PRO A 151 10.44 30.37 27.54
N VAL A 152 9.56 29.40 27.38
CA VAL A 152 9.87 28.00 27.14
C VAL A 152 9.35 27.64 25.75
N ARG A 153 10.21 27.12 24.88
CA ARG A 153 9.86 26.75 23.49
C ARG A 153 9.93 25.26 23.30
N ALA A 154 9.02 24.70 22.51
CA ALA A 154 9.05 23.32 22.04
C ALA A 154 8.77 23.27 20.54
N SER A 155 9.43 22.34 19.86
CA SER A 155 9.26 22.10 18.43
C SER A 155 9.32 20.61 18.16
N ALA A 156 8.51 20.14 17.22
CA ALA A 156 8.61 18.78 16.70
C ALA A 156 8.35 18.80 15.18
N SER A 157 8.90 17.79 14.51
CA SER A 157 8.67 17.54 13.10
C SER A 157 8.54 16.03 12.87
N ALA A 158 7.57 15.62 12.06
CA ALA A 158 7.39 14.25 11.62
C ALA A 158 7.29 14.20 10.10
N GLN A 159 7.80 13.12 9.52
CA GLN A 159 7.59 12.81 8.12
C GLN A 159 6.51 11.75 7.98
N ALA A 160 5.45 12.07 7.24
CA ALA A 160 4.45 11.09 6.85
C ALA A 160 5.11 10.18 5.79
N SER A 161 5.49 8.97 6.19
CA SER A 161 5.90 7.94 5.24
C SER A 161 4.65 7.36 4.62
N THR A 162 4.19 7.95 3.51
CA THR A 162 3.27 7.26 2.61
C THR A 162 4.04 6.10 2.00
N THR A 163 3.95 4.91 2.62
CA THR A 163 4.46 3.68 2.01
C THR A 163 3.61 3.43 0.79
N GLY A 164 4.15 3.75 -0.37
CA GLY A 164 3.60 3.34 -1.65
C GLY A 164 3.39 1.83 -1.70
N VAL A 165 2.39 1.38 -2.46
CA VAL A 165 2.06 -0.04 -2.62
C VAL A 165 2.30 -0.45 -4.07
N GLU A 166 3.16 -1.45 -4.29
CA GLU A 166 3.25 -2.20 -5.54
C GLU A 166 2.43 -3.49 -5.36
N MET A 167 1.40 -3.69 -6.18
CA MET A 167 0.48 -4.84 -6.09
C MET A 167 0.35 -5.55 -7.44
N ALA A 168 0.40 -6.88 -7.43
CA ALA A 168 0.01 -7.71 -8.56
C ALA A 168 -1.33 -8.40 -8.28
N LEU A 169 -2.32 -8.14 -9.13
CA LEU A 169 -3.63 -8.77 -9.08
C LEU A 169 -3.68 -9.92 -10.09
N VAL A 170 -3.50 -11.14 -9.60
CA VAL A 170 -3.53 -12.37 -10.40
C VAL A 170 -4.94 -12.95 -10.41
N ILE A 171 -5.60 -12.95 -11.57
CA ILE A 171 -7.04 -13.26 -11.68
C ILE A 171 -7.28 -14.49 -12.54
N ASP A 172 -7.96 -15.48 -11.97
CA ASP A 172 -8.41 -16.68 -12.66
C ASP A 172 -9.52 -16.32 -13.66
N ASN A 173 -9.27 -16.60 -14.94
CA ASN A 173 -10.23 -16.38 -16.02
C ASN A 173 -10.85 -17.68 -16.54
N THR A 174 -10.72 -18.80 -15.84
CA THR A 174 -11.21 -20.09 -16.34
C THR A 174 -12.73 -20.18 -16.30
N GLY A 175 -13.29 -20.86 -17.30
CA GLY A 175 -14.74 -21.05 -17.44
C GLY A 175 -15.39 -21.82 -16.29
N SER A 176 -14.60 -22.48 -15.44
CA SER A 176 -15.07 -23.17 -14.23
C SER A 176 -15.74 -22.20 -13.24
N LEU A 177 -15.37 -20.92 -13.25
CA LEU A 177 -16.00 -19.88 -12.45
C LEU A 177 -17.46 -19.61 -12.87
N GLY A 178 -17.82 -19.94 -14.10
CA GLY A 178 -19.11 -19.62 -14.69
C GLY A 178 -19.39 -18.11 -14.71
N HIS A 179 -20.58 -17.74 -15.20
CA HIS A 179 -20.95 -16.33 -15.34
C HIS A 179 -21.00 -15.59 -14.01
N SER A 180 -21.58 -16.20 -12.97
CA SER A 180 -21.72 -15.59 -11.65
C SER A 180 -20.40 -15.46 -10.90
N GLY A 181 -19.53 -16.47 -10.96
CA GLY A 181 -18.21 -16.40 -10.33
C GLY A 181 -17.29 -15.40 -11.02
N MET A 182 -17.34 -15.32 -12.35
CA MET A 182 -16.61 -14.30 -13.10
C MET A 182 -17.11 -12.89 -12.78
N GLN A 183 -18.43 -12.69 -12.67
CA GLN A 183 -18.98 -11.40 -12.26
C GLN A 183 -18.54 -11.02 -10.84
N ALA A 184 -18.67 -11.92 -9.86
CA ALA A 184 -18.23 -11.68 -8.49
C ALA A 184 -16.72 -11.37 -8.39
N THR A 185 -15.90 -12.03 -9.20
CA THR A 185 -14.47 -11.79 -9.28
C THR A 185 -14.17 -10.39 -9.82
N ARG A 186 -14.85 -9.96 -10.89
CA ARG A 186 -14.74 -8.59 -11.40
C ARG A 186 -15.17 -7.56 -10.37
N ASP A 187 -16.32 -7.75 -9.74
CA ASP A 187 -16.85 -6.81 -8.74
C ASP A 187 -15.89 -6.66 -7.54
N GLY A 188 -15.35 -7.78 -7.03
CA GLY A 188 -14.36 -7.78 -5.95
C GLY A 188 -13.03 -7.15 -6.34
N ALA A 189 -12.54 -7.41 -7.55
CA ALA A 189 -11.32 -6.81 -8.08
C ALA A 189 -11.44 -5.29 -8.21
N LYS A 190 -12.58 -4.78 -8.72
CA LYS A 190 -12.84 -3.34 -8.79
C LYS A 190 -12.90 -2.70 -7.42
N ALA A 191 -13.62 -3.31 -6.47
CA ALA A 191 -13.70 -2.80 -5.10
C ALA A 191 -12.31 -2.72 -4.44
N LEU A 192 -11.42 -3.68 -4.70
CA LEU A 192 -10.04 -3.63 -4.22
C LEU A 192 -9.24 -2.50 -4.89
N ILE A 193 -9.33 -2.36 -6.22
CA ILE A 193 -8.65 -1.29 -6.96
C ILE A 193 -9.11 0.08 -6.46
N GLU A 194 -10.42 0.30 -6.32
CA GLU A 194 -10.99 1.56 -5.82
C GLU A 194 -10.60 1.85 -4.35
N ALA A 195 -10.41 0.81 -3.53
CA ALA A 195 -9.96 0.97 -2.15
C ALA A 195 -8.47 1.32 -2.03
N VAL A 196 -7.62 0.78 -2.91
CA VAL A 196 -6.16 0.96 -2.87
C VAL A 196 -5.70 2.17 -3.70
N LEU A 197 -6.38 2.40 -4.82
CA LEU A 197 -6.12 3.46 -5.79
C LEU A 197 -7.48 4.13 -6.13
N PRO A 198 -8.04 4.96 -5.23
CA PRO A 198 -9.30 5.67 -5.45
C PRO A 198 -9.26 6.66 -6.62
N ASP A 199 -8.10 7.23 -6.93
CA ASP A 199 -7.85 8.07 -8.10
C ASP A 199 -6.35 8.07 -8.48
N ASP A 200 -6.02 8.67 -9.63
CA ASP A 200 -4.65 8.79 -10.14
C ASP A 200 -3.78 9.80 -9.35
N SER A 201 -4.35 10.47 -8.33
CA SER A 201 -3.62 11.41 -7.48
C SER A 201 -2.78 10.69 -6.42
N VAL A 202 -3.17 9.46 -6.05
CA VAL A 202 -2.46 8.63 -5.08
C VAL A 202 -1.03 8.40 -5.56
N LYS A 203 -0.09 8.92 -4.79
CA LYS A 203 1.33 8.80 -5.09
C LYS A 203 1.87 7.49 -4.60
N ASP A 204 2.84 7.01 -5.36
CA ASP A 204 3.63 5.84 -5.04
C ASP A 204 2.82 4.52 -4.99
N THR A 205 1.64 4.45 -5.62
CA THR A 205 0.83 3.23 -5.73
C THR A 205 0.76 2.76 -7.17
N TRP A 206 1.07 1.48 -7.40
CA TRP A 206 0.98 0.84 -8.71
C TRP A 206 0.35 -0.53 -8.60
N ILE A 207 -0.52 -0.85 -9.55
CA ILE A 207 -1.19 -2.13 -9.64
C ILE A 207 -0.90 -2.73 -11.01
N SER A 208 -0.57 -4.01 -11.06
CA SER A 208 -0.53 -4.82 -12.29
C SER A 208 -1.68 -5.82 -12.27
N ILE A 209 -2.17 -6.21 -13.45
CA ILE A 209 -3.25 -7.19 -13.60
C ILE A 209 -2.73 -8.34 -14.46
N VAL A 210 -2.88 -9.56 -13.94
CA VAL A 210 -2.43 -10.79 -14.59
C VAL A 210 -3.61 -11.74 -14.73
N PRO A 211 -4.33 -11.70 -15.86
CA PRO A 211 -5.37 -12.68 -16.16
C PRO A 211 -4.72 -14.02 -16.58
N PHE A 212 -5.18 -15.14 -16.01
CA PHE A 212 -4.59 -16.45 -16.30
C PHE A 212 -5.63 -17.55 -16.55
N GLY A 213 -5.20 -18.56 -17.32
CA GLY A 213 -5.87 -19.86 -17.46
C GLY A 213 -4.86 -20.99 -17.23
N ALA A 214 -4.64 -21.84 -18.23
CA ALA A 214 -3.50 -22.76 -18.21
C ALA A 214 -2.18 -22.07 -18.56
N VAL A 215 -2.28 -20.96 -19.27
CA VAL A 215 -1.18 -20.10 -19.68
C VAL A 215 -1.54 -18.65 -19.39
N VAL A 216 -0.55 -17.77 -19.50
CA VAL A 216 -0.71 -16.33 -19.31
C VAL A 216 -0.38 -15.63 -20.62
N ASN A 217 -1.18 -14.63 -20.96
CA ASN A 217 -0.96 -13.80 -22.14
C ASN A 217 -0.05 -12.63 -21.77
N PHE A 218 1.17 -12.62 -22.31
CA PHE A 218 2.13 -11.53 -22.11
C PHE A 218 2.01 -10.44 -23.18
N GLY A 219 1.17 -10.63 -24.19
CA GLY A 219 0.98 -9.74 -25.33
C GLY A 219 1.85 -10.13 -26.53
N PRO A 220 1.38 -9.86 -27.75
CA PRO A 220 1.99 -10.36 -28.99
C PRO A 220 3.33 -9.67 -29.32
N THR A 221 3.68 -8.57 -28.64
CA THR A 221 4.90 -7.79 -28.91
C THR A 221 6.16 -8.37 -28.27
N HIS A 222 6.02 -9.30 -27.32
CA HIS A 222 7.15 -9.86 -26.56
C HIS A 222 7.81 -11.06 -27.24
N THR A 223 7.91 -11.05 -28.57
CA THR A 223 8.55 -12.14 -29.33
C THR A 223 10.03 -12.30 -29.02
N ASN A 224 10.70 -11.23 -28.56
CA ASN A 224 12.08 -11.26 -28.11
C ASN A 224 12.30 -11.95 -26.76
N TRP A 225 11.23 -12.38 -26.07
CA TRP A 225 11.32 -13.18 -24.84
C TRP A 225 11.25 -14.69 -25.11
N LEU A 226 10.97 -15.06 -26.36
CA LEU A 226 10.74 -16.42 -26.76
C LEU A 226 12.04 -17.13 -27.12
N SER A 227 12.01 -18.46 -27.00
CA SER A 227 13.07 -19.35 -27.43
C SER A 227 13.22 -19.33 -28.95
N SER A 228 14.38 -19.77 -29.45
CA SER A 228 14.64 -19.86 -30.89
C SER A 228 13.74 -20.84 -31.64
N SER A 229 12.95 -21.66 -30.93
CA SER A 229 11.93 -22.54 -31.51
C SER A 229 10.64 -21.82 -31.88
N PHE A 230 10.49 -20.53 -31.57
CA PHE A 230 9.33 -19.77 -32.00
C PHE A 230 9.24 -19.70 -33.53
N ASN A 231 8.10 -20.16 -34.06
CA ASN A 231 7.77 -20.09 -35.47
C ASN A 231 6.39 -19.44 -35.65
N GLU A 232 6.37 -18.18 -36.08
CA GLU A 232 5.14 -17.44 -36.35
C GLU A 232 4.25 -18.13 -37.39
N GLU A 233 4.83 -18.82 -38.38
CA GLU A 233 4.07 -19.50 -39.44
C GLU A 233 3.18 -20.62 -38.88
N ALA A 234 3.53 -21.18 -37.72
CA ALA A 234 2.73 -22.20 -37.05
C ALA A 234 1.38 -21.64 -36.52
N TYR A 235 1.23 -20.32 -36.46
CA TYR A 235 0.00 -19.63 -36.07
C TYR A 235 -0.89 -19.25 -37.27
N SER A 236 -0.45 -19.53 -38.50
CA SER A 236 -1.21 -19.23 -39.73
C SER A 236 -2.60 -19.91 -39.73
N PRO A 237 -3.67 -19.24 -40.19
CA PRO A 237 -3.71 -17.93 -40.86
C PRO A 237 -3.77 -16.72 -39.90
N THR A 238 -3.60 -16.92 -38.60
CA THR A 238 -3.55 -15.85 -37.60
C THR A 238 -2.12 -15.59 -37.15
N SER A 239 -1.95 -14.94 -36.00
CA SER A 239 -0.68 -14.64 -35.39
C SER A 239 -0.65 -15.14 -33.95
N TRP A 240 0.53 -15.25 -33.38
CA TRP A 240 0.68 -15.52 -31.97
C TRP A 240 0.05 -14.40 -31.12
N GLU A 241 -0.80 -14.75 -30.15
CA GLU A 241 -1.53 -13.77 -29.33
C GLU A 241 -0.75 -13.29 -28.10
N GLY A 242 0.40 -13.88 -27.81
CA GLY A 242 1.23 -13.51 -26.67
C GLY A 242 1.27 -14.52 -25.53
N CYS A 243 0.59 -15.67 -25.65
CA CYS A 243 0.61 -16.69 -24.61
C CYS A 243 1.92 -17.46 -24.56
N MET A 244 2.43 -17.66 -23.34
CA MET A 244 3.69 -18.36 -23.09
C MET A 244 3.47 -19.56 -22.18
N MET A 245 4.28 -20.59 -22.38
CA MET A 245 4.31 -21.79 -21.56
C MET A 245 5.09 -21.58 -20.26
N ALA A 246 4.81 -22.40 -19.25
CA ALA A 246 5.61 -22.46 -18.04
C ALA A 246 7.05 -22.91 -18.36
N ARG A 247 8.06 -22.28 -17.75
CA ARG A 247 9.48 -22.60 -17.95
C ARG A 247 9.92 -23.73 -17.01
N THR A 248 9.42 -24.94 -17.25
CA THR A 248 9.67 -26.10 -16.36
C THR A 248 11.12 -26.57 -16.37
N ASP A 249 11.85 -26.29 -17.44
CA ASP A 249 13.25 -26.69 -17.58
C ASP A 249 14.12 -25.86 -16.64
N GLY A 250 15.06 -26.51 -15.95
CA GLY A 250 15.94 -25.83 -14.99
C GLY A 250 15.26 -25.31 -13.72
N GLY A 251 13.95 -25.50 -13.54
CA GLY A 251 13.19 -24.99 -12.39
C GLY A 251 12.81 -23.51 -12.49
N HIS A 252 12.87 -22.94 -13.70
CA HIS A 252 12.55 -21.54 -13.97
C HIS A 252 11.04 -21.22 -13.94
N ASP A 253 10.21 -22.17 -13.48
CA ASP A 253 8.79 -22.04 -13.12
C ASP A 253 8.61 -21.64 -11.64
N ARG A 254 9.71 -21.52 -10.89
CA ARG A 254 9.73 -21.20 -9.45
C ARG A 254 10.68 -20.07 -9.08
N ASP A 255 11.25 -19.41 -10.07
CA ASP A 255 12.11 -18.25 -9.90
C ASP A 255 11.63 -17.07 -10.78
N ASP A 256 12.36 -15.96 -10.68
CA ASP A 256 12.16 -14.75 -11.47
C ASP A 256 13.28 -14.55 -12.50
N ALA A 257 13.86 -15.64 -13.02
CA ALA A 257 14.85 -15.55 -14.10
C ALA A 257 14.27 -14.75 -15.27
N THR A 258 15.06 -13.86 -15.83
CA THR A 258 14.66 -13.01 -16.96
C THR A 258 14.63 -13.80 -18.27
N PRO A 259 13.99 -13.32 -19.34
CA PRO A 259 14.03 -13.99 -20.65
C PRO A 259 15.45 -14.17 -21.22
N SER A 260 16.43 -13.35 -20.81
CA SER A 260 17.85 -13.55 -21.18
C SER A 260 18.50 -14.73 -20.49
N GLU A 261 18.00 -15.14 -19.32
CA GLU A 261 18.51 -16.29 -18.56
C GLU A 261 17.74 -17.56 -18.93
N ALA A 262 16.42 -17.46 -19.07
CA ALA A 262 15.53 -18.56 -19.42
C ALA A 262 14.41 -18.05 -20.35
N PRO A 263 14.53 -18.21 -21.68
CA PRO A 263 13.49 -17.79 -22.62
C PRO A 263 12.22 -18.62 -22.45
N PHE A 264 11.08 -18.07 -22.87
CA PHE A 264 9.80 -18.76 -22.84
C PHE A 264 9.57 -19.55 -24.13
N ASP A 265 8.82 -20.65 -24.02
CA ASP A 265 8.24 -21.27 -25.20
C ASP A 265 6.88 -20.63 -25.51
N ALA A 266 6.64 -20.35 -26.78
CA ALA A 266 5.36 -19.83 -27.23
C ALA A 266 4.28 -20.90 -27.04
N PHE A 267 3.14 -20.49 -26.49
CA PHE A 267 1.99 -21.37 -26.37
C PHE A 267 1.36 -21.57 -27.74
N ILE A 268 1.48 -22.78 -28.29
CA ILE A 268 0.80 -23.21 -29.50
C ILE A 268 -0.09 -24.40 -29.17
N TYR A 269 -1.40 -24.28 -29.41
CA TYR A 269 -2.33 -25.37 -29.25
C TYR A 269 -3.11 -25.64 -30.55
N PRO A 270 -2.69 -26.62 -31.35
CA PRO A 270 -3.46 -27.07 -32.50
C PRO A 270 -4.75 -27.77 -32.02
N SER A 271 -5.90 -27.45 -32.63
CA SER A 271 -7.16 -28.13 -32.30
C SER A 271 -7.12 -29.61 -32.63
N THR A 272 -7.66 -30.46 -31.74
CA THR A 272 -7.95 -31.87 -32.03
C THR A 272 -9.46 -32.14 -32.22
N TYR A 273 -10.26 -31.10 -32.45
CA TYR A 273 -11.72 -31.16 -32.56
C TYR A 273 -12.20 -30.84 -34.00
N PRO A 274 -12.94 -31.72 -34.73
CA PRO A 274 -13.55 -32.99 -34.32
C PRO A 274 -13.13 -34.21 -35.18
N GLN A 275 -12.14 -35.01 -34.76
CA GLN A 275 -11.90 -36.34 -35.35
C GLN A 275 -12.98 -37.38 -34.94
N TRP A 276 -14.24 -37.22 -35.39
CA TRP A 276 -15.29 -38.22 -35.17
C TRP A 276 -15.34 -39.15 -36.40
N GLY A 277 -14.96 -40.41 -36.22
CA GLY A 277 -15.07 -41.45 -37.25
C GLY A 277 -15.15 -42.85 -36.64
N ARG A 278 -15.69 -43.82 -37.39
CA ARG A 278 -15.55 -45.25 -37.06
C ARG A 278 -14.07 -45.60 -37.16
N PHE A 279 -13.43 -45.88 -36.04
CA PHE A 279 -12.11 -46.49 -36.04
C PHE A 279 -12.25 -48.01 -36.04
N GLY A 280 -11.58 -48.66 -37.00
CA GLY A 280 -11.28 -50.09 -36.95
C GLY A 280 -9.77 -50.23 -36.85
N TRP A 281 -9.27 -50.91 -35.83
CA TRP A 281 -7.87 -51.35 -35.82
C TRP A 281 -7.81 -52.67 -36.58
N THR A 282 -6.90 -52.76 -37.56
CA THR A 282 -6.52 -54.04 -38.17
C THR A 282 -5.17 -54.43 -37.59
N TYR A 283 -5.16 -55.44 -36.71
CA TYR A 283 -3.91 -56.06 -36.30
C TYR A 283 -3.61 -57.21 -37.26
N THR A 284 -2.44 -57.17 -37.90
CA THR A 284 -1.91 -58.30 -38.66
C THR A 284 -0.78 -58.93 -37.87
N TRP A 285 -1.00 -60.13 -37.37
CA TRP A 285 0.03 -60.95 -36.72
C TRP A 285 0.02 -62.33 -37.38
N GLY A 286 1.16 -62.77 -37.90
CA GLY A 286 1.29 -64.08 -38.54
C GLY A 286 0.44 -64.30 -39.80
N GLY A 287 0.11 -63.24 -40.55
CA GLY A 287 -0.59 -63.36 -41.85
C GLY A 287 -2.12 -63.34 -41.81
N ASN A 288 -2.74 -63.24 -40.63
CA ASN A 288 -4.20 -63.02 -40.52
C ASN A 288 -4.50 -61.64 -39.93
N SER A 289 -5.51 -60.98 -40.50
CA SER A 289 -5.99 -59.65 -40.11
C SER A 289 -7.34 -59.77 -39.39
N VAL A 290 -7.44 -59.29 -38.15
CA VAL A 290 -8.71 -59.22 -37.39
C VAL A 290 -9.10 -57.75 -37.18
N VAL A 291 -10.35 -57.43 -37.51
CA VAL A 291 -10.94 -56.10 -37.29
C VAL A 291 -11.74 -56.14 -35.98
N LEU A 292 -11.25 -55.44 -34.96
CA LEU A 292 -12.01 -55.19 -33.73
C LEU A 292 -12.75 -53.85 -33.90
N ALA A 293 -14.05 -53.92 -34.17
CA ALA A 293 -14.93 -52.75 -34.12
C ALA A 293 -15.42 -52.56 -32.68
N SER A 294 -15.17 -51.39 -32.09
CA SER A 294 -15.70 -51.07 -30.76
C SER A 294 -17.22 -50.85 -30.81
N PRO A 295 -18.05 -51.45 -29.93
CA PRO A 295 -19.51 -51.42 -30.08
C PRO A 295 -20.21 -50.18 -29.51
N SER A 296 -19.49 -49.25 -28.88
CA SER A 296 -20.09 -48.09 -28.20
C SER A 296 -19.29 -46.79 -28.45
N LYS A 297 -20.01 -45.66 -28.44
CA LYS A 297 -19.46 -44.29 -28.52
C LYS A 297 -18.51 -44.07 -27.34
N GLY A 298 -17.22 -44.32 -27.56
CA GLY A 298 -16.14 -44.10 -26.58
C GLY A 298 -15.43 -42.76 -26.79
N GLN A 299 -14.88 -42.24 -25.70
CA GLN A 299 -14.15 -40.98 -25.58
C GLN A 299 -12.89 -40.96 -26.48
N LYS A 300 -12.65 -39.83 -27.16
CA LYS A 300 -11.41 -39.59 -27.91
C LYS A 300 -10.27 -39.29 -26.93
N PRO A 301 -9.01 -39.66 -27.24
CA PRO A 301 -7.87 -38.85 -26.79
C PRO A 301 -8.06 -37.45 -27.40
N GLY A 302 -8.28 -36.46 -26.55
CA GLY A 302 -8.47 -35.06 -26.92
C GLY A 302 -7.67 -34.17 -25.99
N ASP A 303 -7.17 -33.08 -26.58
CA ASP A 303 -6.47 -31.92 -26.03
C ASP A 303 -5.44 -31.98 -24.85
N ASN A 304 -4.93 -33.14 -24.40
CA ASN A 304 -3.78 -33.20 -23.45
C ASN A 304 -2.99 -34.53 -23.35
N SER A 305 -2.75 -35.26 -24.45
CA SER A 305 -1.84 -36.41 -24.43
C SER A 305 -0.40 -35.98 -24.76
N TRP A 306 0.40 -35.82 -23.70
CA TRP A 306 1.79 -35.35 -23.70
C TRP A 306 2.72 -36.23 -24.56
N ASP A 307 3.07 -35.74 -25.75
CA ASP A 307 4.33 -36.06 -26.43
C ASP A 307 4.90 -34.77 -27.05
N ARG A 308 6.05 -34.32 -26.52
CA ARG A 308 6.75 -33.08 -26.88
C ARG A 308 7.64 -33.21 -28.13
N SER A 309 7.60 -34.33 -28.84
CA SER A 309 8.65 -34.65 -29.81
C SER A 309 8.48 -34.11 -31.23
N ASN A 310 7.30 -33.60 -31.65
CA ASN A 310 7.15 -33.08 -33.03
C ASN A 310 5.98 -32.10 -33.26
N PRO A 311 6.21 -30.77 -33.20
CA PRO A 311 5.17 -29.73 -33.40
C PRO A 311 4.89 -29.35 -34.88
N ALA A 312 5.54 -29.97 -35.87
CA ALA A 312 5.61 -29.42 -37.24
C ALA A 312 4.53 -29.91 -38.24
N SER A 313 3.51 -30.68 -37.86
CA SER A 313 2.66 -31.41 -38.84
C SER A 313 1.14 -31.25 -38.66
N ILE A 314 0.63 -30.03 -38.51
CA ILE A 314 -0.80 -29.86 -38.19
C ILE A 314 -1.47 -28.95 -39.21
N SER A 315 -2.18 -29.59 -40.14
CA SER A 315 -3.07 -29.00 -41.12
C SER A 315 -4.45 -29.64 -40.95
N GLU A 316 -5.50 -28.83 -40.87
CA GLU A 316 -6.89 -29.32 -40.85
C GLU A 316 -7.74 -28.54 -41.87
N THR A 317 -8.45 -29.26 -42.74
CA THR A 317 -9.44 -28.72 -43.68
C THR A 317 -10.67 -29.64 -43.63
N TYR A 318 -11.89 -29.11 -43.44
CA TYR A 318 -13.10 -29.91 -43.72
C TYR A 318 -14.39 -29.13 -44.01
N ASN A 319 -15.17 -29.64 -44.98
CA ASN A 319 -16.52 -29.23 -45.41
C ASN A 319 -17.60 -30.15 -44.79
N TYR A 320 -18.76 -29.64 -44.34
CA TYR A 320 -19.86 -30.51 -43.87
C TYR A 320 -21.23 -30.20 -44.51
N PRO A 321 -21.99 -31.21 -44.96
CA PRO A 321 -23.42 -31.12 -45.25
C PRO A 321 -24.27 -31.42 -44.00
N GLU A 322 -24.99 -30.37 -43.56
CA GLU A 322 -26.21 -30.26 -42.75
C GLU A 322 -26.75 -31.44 -41.90
N SER A 323 -27.08 -31.15 -40.63
CA SER A 323 -27.86 -32.00 -39.71
C SER A 323 -29.04 -31.20 -39.10
N PRO A 324 -30.22 -31.82 -38.88
CA PRO A 324 -31.54 -31.15 -38.97
C PRO A 324 -32.14 -30.66 -37.64
N SER A 325 -31.35 -30.46 -36.57
CA SER A 325 -31.90 -30.19 -35.22
C SER A 325 -31.66 -28.78 -34.67
N TYR A 326 -31.19 -27.85 -35.50
CA TYR A 326 -31.14 -26.42 -35.17
C TYR A 326 -31.63 -25.61 -36.38
N PRO A 327 -32.87 -25.07 -36.35
CA PRO A 327 -33.35 -24.19 -37.40
C PRO A 327 -32.76 -22.81 -37.13
N GLY A 328 -31.63 -22.52 -37.77
CA GLY A 328 -30.92 -21.25 -37.61
C GLY A 328 -29.52 -21.39 -38.14
N SER A 329 -29.38 -21.22 -39.45
CA SER A 329 -28.11 -21.09 -40.15
C SER A 329 -27.29 -19.94 -39.57
N SER A 330 -26.46 -20.24 -38.58
CA SER A 330 -25.22 -19.52 -38.39
C SER A 330 -24.13 -20.43 -38.94
N ILE A 331 -23.60 -20.04 -40.10
CA ILE A 331 -22.24 -20.39 -40.48
C ILE A 331 -21.40 -19.92 -39.29
N TYR A 332 -20.99 -20.83 -38.41
CA TYR A 332 -19.93 -20.53 -37.47
C TYR A 332 -18.67 -20.48 -38.31
N THR A 333 -18.34 -19.29 -38.81
CA THR A 333 -16.97 -19.02 -39.19
C THR A 333 -16.15 -19.33 -37.95
N SER A 334 -15.40 -20.44 -37.98
CA SER A 334 -14.29 -20.67 -37.07
C SER A 334 -13.26 -19.61 -37.41
N ASN A 335 -13.54 -18.40 -36.97
CA ASN A 335 -12.58 -17.33 -36.98
C ASN A 335 -11.51 -17.80 -36.00
N ALA A 336 -10.34 -18.13 -36.53
CA ALA A 336 -9.12 -18.41 -35.77
C ALA A 336 -8.73 -17.25 -34.80
N SER A 337 -9.58 -16.22 -34.68
CA SER A 337 -9.49 -15.02 -33.86
C SER A 337 -10.34 -15.05 -32.58
N ASN A 338 -10.96 -16.16 -32.18
CA ASN A 338 -11.66 -16.25 -30.89
C ASN A 338 -11.21 -17.48 -30.06
N PRO A 339 -10.09 -17.36 -29.29
CA PRO A 339 -9.39 -18.48 -28.63
C PRO A 339 -10.12 -19.06 -27.41
N ILE A 340 -11.26 -18.49 -27.02
CA ILE A 340 -11.90 -18.80 -25.72
C ILE A 340 -13.14 -19.68 -25.80
N GLY A 341 -13.74 -19.92 -26.97
CA GLY A 341 -15.03 -20.60 -27.11
C GLY A 341 -15.04 -22.13 -26.96
N TRP A 342 -16.21 -22.70 -26.63
CA TRP A 342 -16.42 -24.16 -26.59
C TRP A 342 -16.14 -24.85 -27.93
N PHE A 343 -16.34 -24.15 -29.04
CA PHE A 343 -16.06 -24.64 -30.39
C PHE A 343 -14.85 -23.94 -31.01
N ALA A 344 -14.06 -23.22 -30.21
CA ALA A 344 -12.86 -22.57 -30.69
C ALA A 344 -11.81 -23.63 -31.08
N THR A 345 -11.11 -23.34 -32.16
CA THR A 345 -10.06 -24.19 -32.73
C THR A 345 -8.94 -23.30 -33.23
N GLY A 346 -7.77 -23.91 -33.43
CA GLY A 346 -6.62 -23.24 -34.02
C GLY A 346 -5.62 -22.72 -32.99
N PRO A 347 -4.50 -22.19 -33.48
CA PRO A 347 -3.39 -21.74 -32.66
C PRO A 347 -3.87 -20.60 -31.73
N ASN A 348 -3.37 -20.56 -30.49
CA ASN A 348 -3.85 -19.76 -29.34
C ASN A 348 -5.08 -20.29 -28.58
N LEU A 349 -5.63 -21.47 -28.90
CA LEU A 349 -6.76 -22.03 -28.15
C LEU A 349 -6.49 -22.12 -26.63
N GLY A 350 -7.29 -21.41 -25.82
CA GLY A 350 -7.09 -21.33 -24.37
C GLY A 350 -6.16 -20.21 -23.90
N CYS A 351 -5.67 -19.37 -24.81
CA CYS A 351 -4.96 -18.15 -24.46
C CYS A 351 -5.95 -17.12 -23.85
N PRO A 352 -5.67 -16.56 -22.64
CA PRO A 352 -6.46 -15.46 -22.13
C PRO A 352 -6.50 -14.29 -23.13
N TYR A 353 -7.70 -13.75 -23.34
CA TYR A 353 -7.94 -12.70 -24.35
C TYR A 353 -7.16 -11.40 -24.05
N GLN A 354 -7.01 -11.07 -22.78
CA GLN A 354 -6.31 -9.86 -22.36
C GLN A 354 -4.87 -10.19 -22.00
N PRO A 355 -3.90 -9.43 -22.52
CA PRO A 355 -2.54 -9.49 -22.04
C PRO A 355 -2.45 -8.95 -20.62
N ILE A 356 -1.36 -9.29 -19.93
CA ILE A 356 -0.96 -8.65 -18.68
C ILE A 356 -0.98 -7.14 -18.84
N ILE A 357 -1.56 -6.46 -17.86
CA ILE A 357 -1.39 -5.02 -17.68
C ILE A 357 -0.20 -4.84 -16.74
N PRO A 358 0.93 -4.29 -17.23
CA PRO A 358 2.07 -3.97 -16.37
C PRO A 358 1.69 -2.99 -15.27
N GLU A 359 2.57 -2.82 -14.28
CA GLU A 359 2.32 -1.89 -13.19
C GLU A 359 1.98 -0.48 -13.71
N THR A 360 0.79 0.00 -13.33
CA THR A 360 0.31 1.33 -13.68
C THR A 360 -0.40 1.97 -12.49
N SER A 361 -0.41 3.29 -12.46
CA SER A 361 -1.19 4.10 -11.53
C SER A 361 -2.45 4.69 -12.18
N ASP A 362 -2.76 4.29 -13.42
CA ASP A 362 -3.97 4.70 -14.15
C ASP A 362 -5.13 3.80 -13.73
N GLN A 363 -6.01 4.33 -12.89
CA GLN A 363 -7.17 3.61 -12.38
C GLN A 363 -8.13 3.23 -13.50
N ALA A 364 -8.36 4.11 -14.47
CA ALA A 364 -9.31 3.88 -15.55
C ALA A 364 -8.86 2.71 -16.43
N THR A 365 -7.56 2.61 -16.73
CA THR A 365 -6.98 1.48 -17.45
C THR A 365 -7.16 0.16 -16.68
N LEU A 366 -6.96 0.16 -15.36
CA LEU A 366 -7.14 -1.02 -14.51
C LEU A 366 -8.60 -1.48 -14.46
N LEU A 367 -9.54 -0.56 -14.24
CA LEU A 367 -10.98 -0.87 -14.19
C LEU A 367 -11.49 -1.37 -15.55
N ALA A 368 -11.05 -0.75 -16.65
CA ALA A 368 -11.38 -1.20 -18.00
C ALA A 368 -10.80 -2.60 -18.30
N ALA A 369 -9.61 -2.92 -17.77
CA ALA A 369 -9.05 -4.27 -17.89
C ALA A 369 -9.93 -5.29 -17.15
N ILE A 370 -10.35 -5.03 -15.92
CA ILE A 370 -11.26 -5.92 -15.18
C ILE A 370 -12.58 -6.12 -15.93
N ASP A 371 -13.18 -5.04 -16.46
CA ASP A 371 -14.45 -5.12 -17.19
C ASP A 371 -14.40 -5.99 -18.43
N ASN A 372 -13.27 -5.93 -19.14
CA ASN A 372 -13.07 -6.67 -20.38
C ASN A 372 -12.58 -8.12 -20.15
N MET A 373 -12.51 -8.60 -18.90
CA MET A 373 -12.15 -9.98 -18.60
C MET A 373 -13.20 -10.96 -19.10
N ARG A 374 -12.73 -11.96 -19.86
CA ARG A 374 -13.55 -13.01 -20.48
C ARG A 374 -13.11 -14.38 -20.00
N MET A 375 -14.09 -15.25 -19.82
CA MET A 375 -13.84 -16.64 -19.44
C MET A 375 -13.14 -17.42 -20.56
N VAL A 376 -12.16 -18.22 -20.19
CA VAL A 376 -11.42 -19.15 -21.04
C VAL A 376 -11.92 -20.57 -20.76
N TRP A 377 -12.50 -21.22 -21.77
CA TRP A 377 -13.13 -22.54 -21.62
C TRP A 377 -12.19 -23.72 -21.95
N ARG A 378 -10.89 -23.47 -22.13
CA ARG A 378 -9.89 -24.43 -22.64
C ARG A 378 -8.57 -24.36 -21.85
N GLY A 379 -7.79 -25.45 -21.89
CA GLY A 379 -6.47 -25.57 -21.24
C GLY A 379 -6.50 -25.94 -19.75
N GLY A 380 -7.53 -25.54 -19.00
CA GLY A 380 -7.62 -25.76 -17.55
C GLY A 380 -7.12 -24.57 -16.73
N THR A 381 -6.95 -24.78 -15.41
CA THR A 381 -6.55 -23.74 -14.45
C THR A 381 -5.17 -24.07 -13.88
N MET A 382 -4.14 -23.27 -14.22
CA MET A 382 -2.78 -23.42 -13.68
C MET A 382 -2.44 -22.21 -12.82
N ILE A 383 -2.72 -22.32 -11.51
CA ILE A 383 -2.52 -21.21 -10.57
C ILE A 383 -1.04 -20.83 -10.45
N ASN A 384 -0.13 -21.80 -10.54
CA ASN A 384 1.30 -21.55 -10.44
C ASN A 384 1.81 -20.65 -11.57
N THR A 385 1.30 -20.79 -12.79
CA THR A 385 1.72 -19.93 -13.92
C THR A 385 1.19 -18.51 -13.78
N GLY A 386 -0.04 -18.35 -13.27
CA GLY A 386 -0.61 -17.05 -12.94
C GLY A 386 0.19 -16.34 -11.84
N LEU A 387 0.49 -17.04 -10.74
CA LEU A 387 1.26 -16.50 -9.63
C LEU A 387 2.69 -16.14 -10.04
N GLN A 388 3.31 -16.99 -10.87
CA GLN A 388 4.63 -16.68 -11.41
C GLN A 388 4.56 -15.39 -12.21
N ALA A 389 3.66 -15.27 -13.19
CA ALA A 389 3.52 -14.05 -13.98
C ALA A 389 3.25 -12.80 -13.13
N GLY A 390 2.44 -12.91 -12.07
CA GLY A 390 2.26 -11.84 -11.08
C GLY A 390 3.53 -11.48 -10.31
N TRP A 391 4.40 -12.44 -10.03
CA TRP A 391 5.71 -12.13 -9.46
C TRP A 391 6.61 -11.42 -10.48
N LEU A 392 6.56 -11.79 -11.76
CA LEU A 392 7.35 -11.14 -12.82
C LEU A 392 6.97 -9.66 -13.02
N THR A 393 5.74 -9.24 -12.71
CA THR A 393 5.33 -7.83 -12.84
C THR A 393 5.88 -6.94 -11.72
N ILE A 394 6.19 -7.51 -10.54
CA ILE A 394 6.66 -6.77 -9.35
C ILE A 394 8.12 -7.08 -8.98
N SER A 395 8.76 -8.04 -9.67
CA SER A 395 10.15 -8.41 -9.42
C SER A 395 11.10 -7.29 -9.84
N SER A 396 12.14 -7.06 -9.02
CA SER A 396 13.22 -6.14 -9.36
C SER A 396 14.07 -6.63 -10.55
N ASN A 397 14.17 -7.95 -10.76
CA ASN A 397 14.93 -8.51 -11.87
C ASN A 397 14.24 -8.24 -13.22
N TRP A 398 12.94 -7.98 -13.18
CA TRP A 398 12.08 -7.73 -14.33
C TRP A 398 11.89 -6.25 -14.66
N GLN A 399 12.59 -5.36 -13.95
CA GLN A 399 12.58 -3.93 -14.25
C GLN A 399 13.16 -3.67 -15.65
N GLY A 400 12.41 -2.91 -16.45
CA GLY A 400 12.79 -2.57 -17.83
C GLY A 400 12.39 -3.60 -18.88
N TRP A 401 11.88 -4.78 -18.48
CA TRP A 401 11.34 -5.76 -19.42
C TRP A 401 9.96 -5.34 -19.94
N TRP A 402 9.09 -4.83 -19.06
CA TRP A 402 7.71 -4.44 -19.38
C TRP A 402 7.55 -3.05 -20.08
N GLY A 403 8.63 -2.48 -20.62
CA GLY A 403 8.64 -1.16 -21.26
C GLY A 403 8.72 0.04 -20.30
N THR A 404 8.77 1.27 -20.84
CA THR A 404 9.16 2.52 -20.13
C THR A 404 8.18 3.03 -19.06
N GLN A 405 7.11 2.30 -18.74
CA GLN A 405 6.15 2.72 -17.70
C GLN A 405 6.34 2.01 -16.34
N THR A 406 7.18 0.99 -16.23
CA THR A 406 7.37 0.26 -14.98
C THR A 406 8.51 0.85 -14.12
N SER A 407 8.11 1.33 -12.93
CA SER A 407 8.90 1.45 -11.70
C SER A 407 10.28 2.15 -11.73
N ARG A 408 10.33 3.47 -12.00
CA ARG A 408 11.54 4.27 -11.66
C ARG A 408 11.62 4.72 -10.18
N ARG A 409 10.62 4.55 -9.31
CA ARG A 409 10.55 5.40 -8.08
C ARG A 409 10.48 4.77 -6.70
N LEU A 410 10.07 3.51 -6.49
CA LEU A 410 10.05 2.99 -5.11
C LEU A 410 11.38 2.38 -4.63
N ARG A 411 12.21 1.85 -5.53
CA ARG A 411 13.45 1.15 -5.14
C ARG A 411 14.76 1.89 -5.37
N ALA A 412 14.70 3.16 -5.82
CA ALA A 412 15.86 4.03 -5.96
C ALA A 412 16.22 4.83 -4.68
N ARG A 413 15.62 4.50 -3.53
CA ARG A 413 16.16 4.97 -2.23
C ARG A 413 17.12 3.91 -1.70
N PRO A 414 18.44 4.16 -1.69
CA PRO A 414 19.33 3.33 -0.91
C PRO A 414 18.83 3.37 0.54
N ARG A 415 18.69 2.21 1.16
CA ARG A 415 18.57 2.12 2.62
C ARG A 415 19.77 2.88 3.18
N ARG A 416 19.54 4.06 3.72
CA ARG A 416 20.53 4.82 4.49
C ARG A 416 20.58 4.30 5.91
#